data_AF-A0A388LSF2-F1
#
_entry.id   AF-A0A388LSF2-F1
#
_cell.length_a   1.000
_cell.length_b   1.000
_cell.length_c   1.000
_cell.angle_alpha   90.00
_cell.angle_beta   90.00
_cell.angle_gamma   90.00
#
_symmetry.space_group_name_H-M   'P 1'
#
loop_
_entity.id
_entity.type
_entity.pdbx_description
1 polymer ?
#
loop_
_entity_poly.entity_id
_entity_poly.type
_entity_poly.pdbx_seq_one_letter_code
_entity_poly.pdbx_strand_id
1 'polypeptide(L)'
;MVETHTGKSTAPQSEAEQARIAAILRERKEKKELLKQAKLKAIAEEQTAKKKKLEEEMIRLQQEEEEKKRAAEEEAAAKEEEVEEEPLERRRGGDRGESSSTKEEDKWMEKKIGELVANLSLGEDEEAMLYVPLEEKEAIARQLETMEDPLDRQMLEDEKRLEWKLRLAREKKRRREEANRVAKEVEKIQACR
;
A
#
# COMPACT_ATOMS: atom_id res chain seq x y z
N MET A 1 39.27 0.38 82.21
CA MET A 1 39.39 1.33 81.09
C MET A 1 38.91 0.60 79.85
N VAL A 2 37.64 0.78 79.48
CA VAL A 2 37.03 0.11 78.31
C VAL A 2 36.36 1.22 77.51
N GLU A 3 36.99 1.59 76.40
CA GLU A 3 36.50 2.57 75.45
C GLU A 3 35.42 1.91 74.59
N THR A 4 34.17 2.28 74.86
CA THR A 4 33.02 1.89 74.04
C THR A 4 33.11 2.59 72.69
N HIS A 5 33.31 1.81 71.63
CA HIS A 5 33.39 2.30 70.26
C HIS A 5 32.13 3.06 69.87
N THR A 6 32.36 4.35 69.64
CA THR A 6 31.42 5.40 69.36
C THR A 6 30.65 5.14 68.07
N GLY A 7 29.33 5.20 68.20
CA GLY A 7 28.34 5.65 67.20
C GLY A 7 28.66 5.43 65.72
N LYS A 8 27.93 4.49 65.12
CA LYS A 8 27.61 4.52 63.69
C LYS A 8 26.73 5.76 63.45
N SER A 9 27.37 6.92 63.29
CA SER A 9 26.71 8.21 63.10
C SER A 9 26.04 8.22 61.73
N THR A 10 24.73 7.95 61.70
CA THR A 10 23.86 8.35 60.61
C THR A 10 23.70 9.87 60.68
N ALA A 11 24.66 10.59 60.11
CA ALA A 11 24.50 12.02 59.86
C ALA A 11 23.28 12.21 58.93
N PRO A 12 22.38 13.17 59.21
CA PRO A 12 21.27 13.47 58.30
C PRO A 12 21.85 13.87 56.95
N GLN A 13 21.44 13.19 55.88
CA GLN A 13 21.86 13.54 54.51
C GLN A 13 21.62 15.03 54.28
N SER A 14 22.67 15.73 53.82
CA SER A 14 22.56 17.17 53.61
C SER A 14 21.51 17.49 52.55
N GLU A 15 20.86 18.64 52.67
CA GLU A 15 19.84 19.11 51.72
C GLU A 15 20.36 19.14 50.27
N ALA A 16 21.67 19.42 50.10
CA ALA A 16 22.36 19.37 48.82
C ALA A 16 22.50 17.95 48.23
N GLU A 17 22.71 16.92 49.07
CA GLU A 17 22.72 15.52 48.62
C GLU A 17 21.32 15.05 48.22
N GLN A 18 20.29 15.44 48.98
CA GLN A 18 18.90 15.13 48.65
C GLN A 18 18.46 15.78 47.33
N ALA A 19 18.86 17.04 47.09
CA ALA A 19 18.59 17.74 45.83
C ALA A 19 19.27 17.05 44.63
N ARG A 20 20.50 16.57 44.78
CA ARG A 20 21.22 15.81 43.73
C ARG A 20 20.54 14.48 43.41
N ILE A 21 20.11 13.74 44.43
CA ILE A 21 19.37 12.48 44.25
C ILE A 21 18.03 12.74 43.54
N ALA A 22 17.31 13.79 43.94
CA ALA A 22 16.06 14.18 43.28
C ALA A 22 16.25 14.59 41.81
N ALA A 23 17.33 15.30 41.48
CA ALA A 23 17.68 15.67 40.11
C ALA A 23 17.96 14.43 39.24
N ILE A 24 18.78 13.49 39.74
CA ILE A 24 19.09 12.23 39.03
C ILE A 24 17.83 11.39 38.81
N LEU A 25 16.91 11.36 39.78
CA LEU A 25 15.63 10.66 39.64
C LEU A 25 14.73 11.29 38.57
N ARG A 26 14.69 12.62 38.46
CA ARG A 26 13.96 13.31 37.37
C ARG A 26 14.58 13.00 36.01
N GLU A 27 15.91 13.11 35.90
CA GLU A 27 16.63 12.81 34.65
C GLU A 27 16.42 11.36 34.21
N ARG A 28 16.42 10.40 35.14
CA ARG A 28 16.09 8.98 34.84
C ARG A 28 14.65 8.80 34.36
N LYS A 29 13.69 9.55 34.89
CA LYS A 29 12.29 9.50 34.44
C LYS A 29 12.17 10.07 33.03
N GLU A 30 12.78 11.22 32.76
CA GLU A 30 12.81 11.84 31.44
C GLU A 30 13.47 10.93 30.39
N LYS A 31 14.60 10.30 30.70
CA LYS A 31 15.24 9.33 29.78
C LYS A 31 14.36 8.12 29.49
N LYS A 32 13.61 7.62 30.48
CA LYS A 32 12.63 6.54 30.27
C LYS A 32 11.47 6.98 29.39
N GLU A 33 10.98 8.21 29.56
CA GLU A 33 9.94 8.82 28.73
C GLU A 33 10.40 8.91 27.26
N LEU A 34 11.60 9.46 27.03
CA LEU A 34 12.19 9.58 25.69
C LEU A 34 12.42 8.22 25.04
N LEU A 35 12.86 7.21 25.80
CA LEU A 35 13.00 5.85 25.29
C LEU A 35 11.65 5.25 24.88
N LYS A 36 10.57 5.48 25.64
CA LYS A 36 9.22 5.04 25.24
C LYS A 36 8.77 5.73 23.96
N GLN A 37 8.95 7.05 23.87
CA GLN A 37 8.62 7.81 22.66
C GLN A 37 9.43 7.35 21.45
N ALA A 38 10.73 7.08 21.62
CA ALA A 38 11.59 6.58 20.55
C ALA A 38 11.14 5.19 20.07
N LYS A 39 10.74 4.29 20.98
CA LYS A 39 10.19 2.98 20.61
C LYS A 39 8.90 3.09 19.82
N LEU A 40 7.98 3.97 20.23
CA LEU A 40 6.73 4.22 19.51
C LEU A 40 7.01 4.77 18.10
N LYS A 41 7.94 5.73 17.97
CA LYS A 41 8.35 6.25 16.66
C LYS A 41 8.99 5.18 15.78
N ALA A 42 9.84 4.33 16.33
CA ALA A 42 10.46 3.24 15.58
C ALA A 42 9.44 2.23 15.07
N ILE A 43 8.43 1.88 15.89
CA ILE A 43 7.32 1.02 15.45
C ILE A 43 6.56 1.71 14.31
N ALA A 44 6.18 2.98 14.46
CA ALA A 44 5.50 3.72 13.40
C ALA A 44 6.31 3.78 12.09
N GLU A 45 7.62 4.07 12.17
CA GLU A 45 8.51 4.08 11.00
C GLU A 45 8.59 2.71 10.33
N GLU A 46 8.75 1.61 11.09
CA GLU A 46 8.76 0.26 10.55
C GLU A 46 7.45 -0.08 9.82
N GLN A 47 6.30 0.32 10.38
CA GLN A 47 4.99 0.11 9.76
C GLN A 47 4.83 0.92 8.47
N THR A 48 5.28 2.18 8.46
CA THR A 48 5.26 2.98 7.22
C THR A 48 6.15 2.37 6.14
N ALA A 49 7.28 1.77 6.51
CA ALA A 49 8.15 1.08 5.55
C ALA A 49 7.49 -0.20 5.00
N LYS A 50 6.74 -0.95 5.82
CA LYS A 50 5.98 -2.13 5.36
C LYS A 50 4.89 -1.76 4.36
N LYS A 51 4.06 -0.76 4.68
CA LYS A 51 3.02 -0.27 3.76
C LYS A 51 3.60 0.21 2.43
N LYS A 52 4.68 1.01 2.47
CA LYS A 52 5.37 1.48 1.25
C LYS A 52 5.89 0.33 0.38
N LYS A 53 6.45 -0.73 0.98
CA LYS A 53 6.93 -1.90 0.22
C LYS A 53 5.79 -2.63 -0.50
N LEU A 54 4.65 -2.82 0.17
CA LEU A 54 3.47 -3.45 -0.43
C LEU A 54 2.90 -2.59 -1.57
N GLU A 55 2.84 -1.27 -1.38
CA GLU A 55 2.40 -0.33 -2.41
C GLU A 55 3.33 -0.32 -3.62
N GLU A 56 4.65 -0.26 -3.42
CA GLU A 56 5.64 -0.36 -4.49
C GLU A 56 5.53 -1.69 -5.26
N GLU A 57 5.29 -2.81 -4.57
CA GLU A 57 5.09 -4.10 -5.23
C GLU A 57 3.81 -4.13 -6.09
N MET A 58 2.74 -3.52 -5.60
CA MET A 58 1.50 -3.37 -6.36
C MET A 58 1.72 -2.54 -7.63
N ILE A 59 2.41 -1.40 -7.52
CA ILE A 59 2.75 -0.53 -8.65
C ILE A 59 3.62 -1.29 -9.66
N ARG A 60 4.64 -2.02 -9.19
CA ARG A 60 5.49 -2.83 -10.08
C ARG A 60 4.70 -3.90 -10.83
N LEU A 61 3.78 -4.59 -10.15
CA LEU A 61 2.93 -5.58 -10.80
C LEU A 61 2.00 -4.95 -11.84
N GLN A 62 1.43 -3.78 -11.55
CA GLN A 62 0.62 -3.03 -12.52
C GLN A 62 1.44 -2.59 -13.72
N GLN A 63 2.64 -2.05 -13.51
CA GLN A 63 3.56 -1.64 -14.59
C GLN A 63 3.97 -2.82 -15.48
N GLU A 64 4.36 -3.95 -14.88
CA GLU A 64 4.67 -5.17 -15.64
C GLU A 64 3.44 -5.66 -16.42
N GLU A 65 2.23 -5.50 -15.87
CA GLU A 65 0.99 -5.82 -16.57
C GLU A 65 0.71 -4.89 -17.76
N GLU A 66 0.92 -3.59 -17.60
CA GLU A 66 0.77 -2.60 -18.69
C GLU A 66 1.80 -2.85 -19.79
N GLU A 67 3.05 -3.14 -19.43
CA GLU A 67 4.11 -3.46 -20.40
C GLU A 67 3.79 -4.76 -21.16
N LYS A 68 3.32 -5.81 -20.48
CA LYS A 68 2.87 -7.05 -21.14
C LYS A 68 1.64 -6.83 -22.03
N LYS A 69 0.71 -5.95 -21.63
CA LYS A 69 -0.43 -5.57 -22.49
C LYS A 69 0.04 -4.82 -23.73
N ARG A 70 0.95 -3.85 -23.58
CA ARG A 70 1.56 -3.14 -24.72
C ARG A 70 2.30 -4.08 -25.66
N ALA A 71 3.10 -5.02 -25.13
CA ALA A 71 3.78 -6.01 -25.95
C ALA A 71 2.79 -6.94 -26.68
N ALA A 72 1.68 -7.32 -26.04
CA ALA A 72 0.63 -8.10 -26.70
C ALA A 72 -0.16 -7.28 -27.73
N GLU A 73 -0.35 -5.98 -27.50
CA GLU A 73 -0.98 -5.04 -28.44
C GLU A 73 -0.06 -4.76 -29.64
N GLU A 74 1.25 -4.68 -29.43
CA GLU A 74 2.26 -4.57 -30.50
C GLU A 74 2.38 -5.89 -31.30
N GLU A 75 2.31 -7.06 -30.65
CA GLU A 75 2.23 -8.37 -31.32
C GLU A 75 0.91 -8.54 -32.11
N ALA A 76 -0.18 -7.90 -31.67
CA ALA A 76 -1.45 -7.87 -32.40
C ALA A 76 -1.43 -6.84 -33.55
N ALA A 77 -0.86 -5.66 -33.34
CA ALA A 77 -0.71 -4.61 -34.36
C ALA A 77 0.25 -5.05 -35.47
N ALA A 78 1.33 -5.76 -35.16
CA ALA A 78 2.22 -6.34 -36.17
C ALA A 78 1.55 -7.47 -37.00
N LYS A 79 0.52 -8.14 -36.44
CA LYS A 79 -0.32 -9.09 -37.19
C LYS A 79 -1.41 -8.40 -38.02
N GLU A 80 -1.89 -7.22 -37.60
CA GLU A 80 -2.75 -6.37 -38.43
C GLU A 80 -1.99 -5.67 -39.56
N GLU A 81 -0.71 -5.33 -39.37
CA GLU A 81 0.15 -4.73 -40.41
C GLU A 81 0.46 -5.72 -41.57
N GLU A 82 0.38 -7.04 -41.34
CA GLU A 82 0.46 -8.03 -42.42
C GLU A 82 -0.86 -8.15 -43.23
N VAL A 83 -1.96 -7.51 -42.78
CA VAL A 83 -3.28 -7.51 -43.43
C VAL A 83 -3.62 -6.16 -44.09
N GLU A 84 -2.97 -5.04 -43.73
CA GLU A 84 -3.17 -3.73 -44.36
C GLU A 84 -2.26 -3.47 -45.57
N GLU A 85 -2.36 -4.28 -46.63
CA GLU A 85 -2.00 -3.84 -47.98
C GLU A 85 -3.28 -3.53 -48.80
N GLU A 86 -4.16 -2.64 -48.30
CA GLU A 86 -5.18 -1.99 -49.15
C GLU A 86 -5.57 -0.60 -48.58
N PRO A 87 -5.26 0.52 -49.25
CA PRO A 87 -5.39 1.85 -48.66
C PRO A 87 -6.81 2.38 -48.83
N LEU A 88 -7.56 2.54 -47.74
CA LEU A 88 -8.81 3.31 -47.75
C LEU A 88 -8.57 4.78 -47.43
N GLU A 89 -8.24 5.48 -48.50
CA GLU A 89 -8.32 6.91 -48.67
C GLU A 89 -9.72 7.47 -48.31
N ARG A 90 -9.74 8.67 -47.67
CA ARG A 90 -10.83 9.69 -47.66
C ARG A 90 -11.78 9.73 -46.44
N ARG A 91 -11.54 10.71 -45.56
CA ARG A 91 -12.13 12.07 -45.67
C ARG A 91 -11.58 13.02 -44.61
N ARG A 92 -10.78 13.98 -45.09
CA ARG A 92 -10.40 15.20 -44.39
C ARG A 92 -11.41 16.30 -44.74
N GLY A 93 -11.91 16.98 -43.73
CA GLY A 93 -12.71 18.21 -43.80
C GLY A 93 -13.47 18.34 -42.49
N GLY A 94 -13.22 19.29 -41.58
CA GLY A 94 -12.53 20.55 -41.67
C GLY A 94 -13.48 21.62 -41.13
N ASP A 95 -13.37 21.97 -39.85
CA ASP A 95 -13.84 23.22 -39.22
C ASP A 95 -13.25 23.22 -37.81
N ARG A 96 -12.16 23.94 -37.52
CA ARG A 96 -12.04 25.39 -37.34
C ARG A 96 -12.89 25.92 -36.17
N GLY A 97 -12.31 25.77 -34.97
CA GLY A 97 -12.35 26.79 -33.94
C GLY A 97 -13.41 26.60 -32.88
N GLU A 98 -12.97 26.32 -31.66
CA GLU A 98 -13.54 26.86 -30.43
C GLU A 98 -12.55 26.63 -29.28
N SER A 99 -11.50 27.46 -29.28
CA SER A 99 -10.61 27.63 -28.14
C SER A 99 -11.27 28.59 -27.15
N SER A 100 -12.18 28.12 -26.29
CA SER A 100 -12.55 28.83 -25.05
C SER A 100 -13.45 28.03 -24.09
N SER A 101 -12.98 26.91 -23.54
CA SER A 101 -13.54 26.36 -22.28
C SER A 101 -12.56 25.40 -21.57
N THR A 102 -11.26 25.59 -21.79
CA THR A 102 -10.17 24.64 -21.46
C THR A 102 -9.75 24.61 -19.97
N LYS A 103 -10.68 24.81 -19.03
CA LYS A 103 -10.35 24.73 -17.60
C LYS A 103 -11.51 24.28 -16.72
N GLU A 104 -12.73 24.65 -17.08
CA GLU A 104 -13.94 24.20 -16.38
C GLU A 104 -14.43 22.86 -16.93
N GLU A 105 -14.37 22.64 -18.24
CA GLU A 105 -14.60 21.33 -18.85
C GLU A 105 -13.53 20.32 -18.44
N ASP A 106 -12.25 20.74 -18.42
CA ASP A 106 -11.15 19.91 -17.91
C ASP A 106 -11.36 19.54 -16.45
N LYS A 107 -11.75 20.48 -15.59
CA LYS A 107 -12.09 20.16 -14.18
C LYS A 107 -13.29 19.23 -14.06
N TRP A 108 -14.29 19.38 -14.90
CA TRP A 108 -15.46 18.51 -14.91
C TRP A 108 -15.11 17.10 -15.38
N MET A 109 -14.27 16.98 -16.41
CA MET A 109 -13.72 15.72 -16.90
C MET A 109 -12.81 15.07 -15.87
N GLU A 110 -11.88 15.81 -15.26
CA GLU A 110 -11.02 15.34 -14.16
C GLU A 110 -11.85 14.84 -12.98
N LYS A 111 -12.94 15.53 -12.61
CA LYS A 111 -13.84 15.08 -11.56
C LYS A 111 -14.55 13.78 -11.93
N LYS A 112 -15.01 13.65 -13.18
CA LYS A 112 -15.63 12.42 -13.70
C LYS A 112 -14.63 11.26 -13.78
N ILE A 113 -13.40 11.53 -14.22
CA ILE A 113 -12.31 10.55 -14.26
C ILE A 113 -11.96 10.13 -12.84
N GLY A 114 -11.82 11.07 -11.91
CA GLY A 114 -11.57 10.78 -10.49
C GLY A 114 -12.68 9.96 -9.85
N GLU A 115 -13.94 10.25 -10.18
CA GLU A 115 -15.09 9.47 -9.72
C GLU A 115 -15.10 8.06 -10.32
N LEU A 116 -14.81 7.90 -11.62
CA LEU A 116 -14.69 6.60 -12.28
C LEU A 116 -13.50 5.78 -11.72
N VAL A 117 -12.36 6.42 -11.48
CA VAL A 117 -11.17 5.80 -10.89
C VAL A 117 -11.44 5.36 -9.45
N ALA A 118 -12.11 6.21 -8.65
CA ALA A 118 -12.50 5.87 -7.29
C ALA A 118 -13.49 4.70 -7.27
N ASN A 119 -14.47 4.68 -8.17
CA ASN A 119 -15.46 3.59 -8.27
C ASN A 119 -14.81 2.27 -8.70
N LEU A 120 -13.88 2.30 -9.66
CA LEU A 120 -13.11 1.11 -10.06
C LEU A 120 -12.24 0.59 -8.91
N SER A 121 -11.53 1.50 -8.22
CA SER A 121 -10.69 1.14 -7.07
C SER A 121 -11.52 0.57 -5.92
N LEU A 122 -12.73 1.09 -5.68
CA LEU A 122 -13.63 0.57 -4.65
C LEU A 122 -14.15 -0.83 -5.00
N GLY A 123 -14.50 -1.08 -6.27
CA GLY A 123 -14.94 -2.38 -6.74
C GLY A 123 -13.85 -3.46 -6.64
N GLU A 124 -12.58 -3.09 -6.91
CA GLU A 124 -11.44 -3.99 -6.72
C GLU A 124 -11.26 -4.39 -5.24
N ASP A 125 -11.56 -3.48 -4.32
CA ASP A 125 -11.44 -3.72 -2.88
C ASP A 125 -12.54 -4.64 -2.37
N GLU A 126 -13.76 -4.45 -2.83
CA GLU A 126 -14.88 -5.35 -2.55
C GLU A 126 -14.64 -6.75 -3.13
N GLU A 127 -14.10 -6.85 -4.35
CA GLU A 127 -13.75 -8.13 -4.96
C GLU A 127 -12.62 -8.84 -4.21
N ALA A 128 -11.59 -8.10 -3.77
CA ALA A 128 -10.52 -8.64 -2.94
C ALA A 128 -11.05 -9.17 -1.61
N MET A 129 -11.99 -8.46 -0.99
CA MET A 129 -12.70 -8.96 0.19
C MET A 129 -13.44 -10.25 -0.15
N LEU A 130 -14.26 -10.29 -1.21
CA LEU A 130 -15.04 -11.49 -1.56
C LEU A 130 -14.17 -12.72 -1.88
N TYR A 131 -12.96 -12.54 -2.42
CA TYR A 131 -12.03 -13.63 -2.72
C TYR A 131 -11.43 -14.30 -1.47
N VAL A 132 -11.41 -13.61 -0.33
CA VAL A 132 -10.81 -14.10 0.92
C VAL A 132 -11.80 -14.99 1.70
N PRO A 133 -11.36 -16.16 2.22
CA PRO A 133 -12.18 -17.03 3.05
C PRO A 133 -12.79 -16.30 4.26
N LEU A 134 -14.00 -16.69 4.64
CA LEU A 134 -14.71 -16.05 5.75
C LEU A 134 -13.96 -16.22 7.08
N GLU A 135 -13.30 -17.36 7.27
CA GLU A 135 -12.50 -17.68 8.46
C GLU A 135 -11.30 -16.73 8.61
N GLU A 136 -10.64 -16.37 7.50
CA GLU A 136 -9.53 -15.41 7.50
C GLU A 136 -10.05 -14.02 7.91
N LYS A 137 -11.19 -13.59 7.36
CA LYS A 137 -11.82 -12.31 7.72
C LYS A 137 -12.23 -12.25 9.18
N GLU A 138 -12.86 -13.30 9.69
CA GLU A 138 -13.26 -13.38 11.10
C GLU A 138 -12.07 -13.41 12.05
N ALA A 139 -10.99 -14.09 11.67
CA ALA A 139 -9.76 -14.09 12.45
C ALA A 139 -9.16 -12.68 12.54
N ILE A 140 -9.15 -11.93 11.44
CA ILE A 140 -8.71 -10.53 11.44
C ILE A 140 -9.67 -9.65 12.25
N ALA A 141 -10.99 -9.83 12.13
CA ALA A 141 -11.97 -9.10 12.94
C ALA A 141 -11.75 -9.33 14.45
N ARG A 142 -11.51 -10.57 14.87
CA ARG A 142 -11.18 -10.90 16.27
C ARG A 142 -9.86 -10.27 16.72
N GLN A 143 -8.83 -10.26 15.86
CA GLN A 143 -7.56 -9.58 16.16
C GLN A 143 -7.78 -8.07 16.36
N LEU A 144 -8.58 -7.43 15.51
CA LEU A 144 -8.91 -6.01 15.61
C LEU A 144 -9.69 -5.67 16.88
N GLU A 145 -10.64 -6.54 17.30
CA GLU A 145 -11.35 -6.38 18.57
C GLU A 145 -10.40 -6.42 19.78
N THR A 146 -9.37 -7.27 19.73
CA THR A 146 -8.39 -7.39 20.83
C THR A 146 -7.38 -6.25 20.92
N MET A 147 -7.15 -5.53 19.82
CA MET A 147 -6.21 -4.41 19.81
C MET A 147 -6.85 -3.21 20.51
N GLU A 148 -6.16 -2.53 21.42
CA GLU A 148 -6.75 -1.42 22.19
C GLU A 148 -6.55 -0.06 21.51
N ASP A 149 -5.49 0.07 20.72
CA ASP A 149 -5.15 1.31 20.01
C ASP A 149 -5.90 1.44 18.68
N PRO A 150 -6.73 2.47 18.47
CA PRO A 150 -7.41 2.72 17.19
C PRO A 150 -6.44 2.91 16.01
N LEU A 151 -5.23 3.44 16.25
CA LEU A 151 -4.23 3.60 15.19
C LEU A 151 -3.73 2.25 14.70
N ASP A 152 -3.37 1.36 15.63
CA ASP A 152 -2.90 0.02 15.27
C ASP A 152 -4.00 -0.81 14.59
N ARG A 153 -5.28 -0.65 15.00
CA ARG A 153 -6.43 -1.29 14.33
C ARG A 153 -6.53 -0.87 12.86
N GLN A 154 -6.58 0.43 12.59
CA GLN A 154 -6.66 0.96 11.22
C GLN A 154 -5.45 0.49 10.39
N MET A 155 -4.27 0.46 10.99
CA MET A 155 -3.06 0.01 10.29
C MET A 155 -3.14 -1.44 9.85
N LEU A 156 -3.60 -2.34 10.72
CA LEU A 156 -3.75 -3.75 10.41
C LEU A 156 -4.84 -3.99 9.37
N GLU A 157 -5.96 -3.27 9.45
CA GLU A 157 -7.02 -3.30 8.44
C GLU A 157 -6.50 -2.92 7.06
N ASP A 158 -5.79 -1.79 6.96
CA ASP A 158 -5.21 -1.32 5.69
C ASP A 158 -4.18 -2.31 5.13
N GLU A 159 -3.31 -2.86 5.98
CA GLU A 159 -2.29 -3.84 5.58
C GLU A 159 -2.95 -5.11 5.02
N LYS A 160 -3.95 -5.65 5.72
CA LYS A 160 -4.70 -6.83 5.26
C LYS A 160 -5.46 -6.57 3.97
N ARG A 161 -6.09 -5.40 3.86
CA ARG A 161 -6.76 -4.97 2.63
C ARG A 161 -5.77 -4.94 1.45
N LEU A 162 -4.58 -4.38 1.64
CA LEU A 162 -3.55 -4.34 0.60
C LEU A 162 -3.02 -5.73 0.23
N GLU A 163 -2.76 -6.59 1.23
CA GLU A 163 -2.32 -7.97 1.01
C GLU A 163 -3.34 -8.78 0.18
N TRP A 164 -4.63 -8.62 0.48
CA TRP A 164 -5.70 -9.30 -0.23
C TRP A 164 -5.87 -8.78 -1.66
N LYS A 165 -5.77 -7.47 -1.89
CA LYS A 165 -5.73 -6.90 -3.25
C LYS A 165 -4.55 -7.46 -4.04
N LEU A 166 -3.36 -7.51 -3.45
CA LEU A 166 -2.15 -8.04 -4.09
C LEU A 166 -2.33 -9.52 -4.48
N ARG A 167 -2.93 -10.32 -3.57
CA ARG A 167 -3.26 -11.72 -3.83
C ARG A 167 -4.21 -11.86 -5.03
N LEU A 168 -5.28 -11.05 -5.07
CA LEU A 168 -6.24 -11.06 -6.16
C LEU A 168 -5.61 -10.61 -7.49
N ALA A 169 -4.78 -9.56 -7.48
CA ALA A 169 -4.10 -9.07 -8.68
C ALA A 169 -3.19 -10.16 -9.29
N ARG A 170 -2.43 -10.88 -8.45
CA ARG A 170 -1.60 -12.02 -8.90
C ARG A 170 -2.44 -13.15 -9.48
N GLU A 171 -3.56 -13.49 -8.86
CA GLU A 171 -4.50 -14.50 -9.37
C GLU A 171 -5.08 -14.10 -10.73
N LYS A 172 -5.53 -12.85 -10.88
CA LYS A 172 -6.05 -12.30 -12.16
C LYS A 172 -4.99 -12.32 -13.25
N LYS A 173 -3.74 -12.00 -12.91
CA LYS A 173 -2.60 -12.10 -13.83
C LYS A 173 -2.40 -13.55 -14.28
N ARG A 174 -2.35 -14.52 -13.36
CA ARG A 174 -2.19 -15.95 -13.69
C ARG A 174 -3.27 -16.44 -14.66
N ARG A 175 -4.54 -16.16 -14.36
CA ARG A 175 -5.67 -16.58 -15.22
C ARG A 175 -5.60 -15.99 -16.63
N ARG A 176 -5.17 -14.73 -16.75
CA ARG A 176 -4.97 -14.09 -18.05
C ARG A 176 -3.80 -14.71 -18.83
N GLU A 177 -2.69 -15.00 -18.17
CA GLU A 177 -1.55 -15.69 -18.80
C GLU A 177 -1.94 -17.10 -19.27
N GLU A 178 -2.71 -17.84 -18.48
CA GLU A 178 -3.27 -19.15 -18.86
C GLU A 178 -4.21 -19.03 -20.07
N ALA A 179 -5.16 -18.08 -20.04
CA ALA A 179 -6.06 -17.85 -21.16
C ALA A 179 -5.32 -17.46 -22.44
N ASN A 180 -4.28 -16.63 -22.35
CA ASN A 180 -3.44 -16.25 -23.48
C ASN A 180 -2.69 -17.46 -24.06
N ARG A 181 -2.14 -18.33 -23.21
CA ARG A 181 -1.49 -19.58 -23.66
C ARG A 181 -2.46 -20.46 -24.43
N VAL A 182 -3.67 -20.69 -23.90
CA VAL A 182 -4.71 -21.47 -24.57
C VAL A 182 -5.12 -20.81 -25.89
N ALA A 183 -5.27 -19.49 -25.93
CA ALA A 183 -5.59 -18.76 -27.15
C ALA A 183 -4.51 -18.96 -28.24
N LYS A 184 -3.21 -18.89 -27.87
CA LYS A 184 -2.10 -19.17 -28.80
C LYS A 184 -2.10 -20.62 -29.30
N GLU A 185 -2.49 -21.60 -28.47
CA GLU A 185 -2.64 -23.00 -28.92
C GLU A 185 -3.81 -23.18 -29.90
N VAL A 186 -4.96 -22.55 -29.62
CA VAL A 186 -6.12 -22.57 -30.51
C VAL A 186 -5.80 -21.93 -31.86
N GLU A 187 -5.09 -20.79 -31.87
CA GLU A 187 -4.65 -20.12 -33.10
C GLU A 187 -3.76 -21.03 -33.97
N LYS A 188 -2.79 -21.74 -33.36
CA LYS A 188 -1.95 -22.71 -34.07
C LYS A 188 -2.76 -23.85 -34.71
N ILE A 189 -3.77 -24.36 -34.00
CA ILE A 189 -4.65 -25.41 -34.53
C ILE A 189 -5.50 -24.89 -35.69
N GLN A 190 -5.97 -23.64 -35.62
CA GLN A 190 -6.72 -22.99 -36.70
C GLN A 190 -5.84 -22.74 -37.93
N ALA A 191 -4.58 -22.33 -37.75
CA ALA A 191 -3.63 -22.11 -38.84
C ALA A 191 -3.17 -23.40 -39.55
N CYS A 192 -3.36 -24.58 -38.93
CA CYS A 192 -3.04 -25.88 -39.53
C CYS A 192 -4.23 -26.54 -40.28
N ARG A 193 -5.38 -25.85 -40.40
CA ARG A 193 -6.55 -26.29 -41.16
C ARG A 193 -6.61 -25.66 -42.53
#